data_AF-A0A7Z0B577-F1
#
_entry.id   AF-A0A7Z0B577-F1
#
_cell.length_a   1.000
_cell.length_b   1.000
_cell.length_c   1.000
_cell.angle_alpha   90.00
_cell.angle_beta   90.00
_cell.angle_gamma   90.00
#
_symmetry.space_group_name_H-M   'P 1'
#
loop_
_entity.id
_entity.type
_entity.pdbx_description
1 polymer ?
#
loop_
_entity_poly.entity_id
_entity_poly.type
_entity_poly.pdbx_seq_one_letter_code
_entity_poly.pdbx_strand_id
1 'polypeptide(L)'
;MQAGGKNVKRISITVLILIVCGFVLDLTGVKTLLFLIEYKQAITRLIAFVFVIVITCVIVKAKASRKIKSSIAIFLMIGGYACVCLYEFVMPTQYARCDFYSQKLSGGVKIFDGKNYKVSLCGTGSDDMQSGDEIRLQVFSDTGVLLATRYFSVNWNESFPNSLEYGPDRITYYDNNGRDFKTHLFMPPTALDWVRARIPLLN
;
A
#
# COMPACT_ATOMS: atom_id res chain seq x y z
N MET A 1 30.81 -59.06 6.09
CA MET A 1 30.86 -57.71 5.45
C MET A 1 29.55 -57.45 4.71
N GLN A 2 28.67 -56.59 5.22
CA GLN A 2 27.66 -55.81 4.44
C GLN A 2 26.67 -55.13 5.40
N ALA A 3 27.09 -54.04 6.05
CA ALA A 3 26.19 -53.19 6.83
C ALA A 3 26.32 -51.69 6.50
N GLY A 4 27.04 -51.33 5.43
CA GLY A 4 27.36 -49.93 5.10
C GLY A 4 26.50 -49.27 4.03
N GLY A 5 25.86 -50.02 3.12
CA GLY A 5 25.25 -49.43 1.90
C GLY A 5 23.85 -48.84 2.06
N LYS A 6 23.08 -49.29 3.07
CA LYS A 6 21.66 -48.90 3.21
C LYS A 6 21.47 -47.53 3.86
N ASN A 7 22.38 -47.14 4.75
CA ASN A 7 22.33 -45.85 5.44
C ASN A 7 22.82 -44.69 4.56
N VAL A 8 23.84 -44.91 3.72
CA VAL A 8 24.37 -43.89 2.80
C VAL A 8 23.36 -43.52 1.71
N LYS A 9 22.65 -44.50 1.14
CA LYS A 9 21.55 -44.24 0.18
C LYS A 9 20.39 -43.48 0.81
N ARG A 10 20.04 -43.76 2.07
CA ARG A 10 18.96 -43.05 2.78
C ARG A 10 19.32 -41.58 3.02
N ILE A 11 20.54 -41.31 3.49
CA ILE A 11 21.02 -39.94 3.75
C ILE A 11 21.08 -39.12 2.45
N SER A 12 21.57 -39.71 1.36
CA SER A 12 21.63 -39.02 0.06
C SER A 12 20.25 -38.66 -0.49
N ILE A 13 19.23 -39.51 -0.28
CA ILE A 13 17.86 -39.23 -0.70
C ILE A 13 17.23 -38.13 0.18
N THR A 14 17.47 -38.14 1.49
CA THR A 14 16.95 -37.10 2.40
C THR A 14 17.55 -35.73 2.09
N VAL A 15 18.85 -35.66 1.79
CA VAL A 15 19.52 -34.41 1.40
C VAL A 15 19.00 -33.91 0.04
N LEU A 16 18.81 -34.81 -0.93
CA LEU A 16 18.23 -34.44 -2.23
C LEU A 16 16.78 -33.92 -2.08
N ILE A 17 15.97 -34.56 -1.25
CA ILE A 17 14.60 -34.11 -0.95
C ILE A 17 14.62 -32.74 -0.26
N LEU A 18 15.55 -32.49 0.68
CA LEU A 18 15.67 -31.19 1.34
C LEU A 18 16.13 -30.08 0.38
N ILE A 19 17.04 -30.38 -0.54
CA ILE A 19 17.50 -29.42 -1.56
C ILE A 19 16.36 -29.14 -2.56
N VAL A 20 15.63 -30.17 -3.00
CA VAL A 20 14.48 -30.02 -3.90
C VAL A 20 13.33 -29.29 -3.19
N CYS A 21 13.04 -29.60 -1.93
CA CYS A 21 12.05 -28.85 -1.13
C CYS A 21 12.48 -27.39 -0.92
N GLY A 22 13.76 -27.13 -0.65
CA GLY A 22 14.30 -25.78 -0.54
C GLY A 22 14.13 -24.99 -1.83
N PHE A 23 14.52 -25.56 -2.98
CA PHE A 23 14.36 -24.96 -4.29
C PHE A 23 12.89 -24.76 -4.69
N VAL A 24 12.02 -25.74 -4.40
CA VAL A 24 10.59 -25.65 -4.69
C VAL A 24 9.92 -24.61 -3.78
N LEU A 25 10.31 -24.49 -2.51
CA LEU A 25 9.83 -23.45 -1.60
C LEU A 25 10.31 -22.05 -2.01
N ASP A 26 11.52 -21.92 -2.54
CA ASP A 26 12.06 -20.64 -3.06
C ASP A 26 11.31 -20.21 -4.33
N LEU A 27 11.15 -21.13 -5.29
CA LEU A 27 10.45 -20.87 -6.57
C LEU A 27 8.94 -20.66 -6.40
N THR A 28 8.31 -21.36 -5.45
CA THR A 28 6.89 -21.14 -5.12
C THR A 28 6.70 -19.89 -4.27
N GLY A 29 7.65 -19.56 -3.39
CA GLY A 29 7.68 -18.35 -2.58
C GLY A 29 7.69 -17.09 -3.43
N VAL A 30 8.55 -17.02 -4.45
CA VAL A 30 8.60 -15.87 -5.38
C VAL A 30 7.31 -15.74 -6.19
N LYS A 31 6.72 -16.86 -6.63
CA LYS A 31 5.41 -16.85 -7.34
C LYS A 31 4.25 -16.47 -6.42
N THR A 32 4.23 -16.95 -5.18
CA THR A 32 3.21 -16.52 -4.20
C THR A 32 3.39 -15.05 -3.83
N LEU A 33 4.63 -14.54 -3.73
CA LEU A 33 4.91 -13.13 -3.49
C LEU A 33 4.39 -12.25 -4.64
N LEU A 34 4.63 -12.64 -5.90
CA LEU A 34 4.10 -11.96 -7.08
C LEU A 34 2.56 -12.01 -7.13
N PHE A 35 1.97 -13.16 -6.81
CA PHE A 35 0.51 -13.31 -6.72
C PHE A 35 -0.11 -12.44 -5.61
N LEU A 36 0.59 -12.31 -4.47
CA LEU A 36 0.19 -11.45 -3.35
C LEU A 36 0.26 -9.96 -3.72
N ILE A 37 1.14 -9.57 -4.63
CA ILE A 37 1.28 -8.19 -5.10
C ILE A 37 0.11 -7.81 -6.02
N GLU A 38 -0.26 -8.66 -6.98
CA GLU A 38 -1.38 -8.38 -7.89
C GLU A 38 -2.75 -8.45 -7.19
N TYR A 39 -2.92 -9.36 -6.22
CA TYR A 39 -4.17 -9.52 -5.48
C TYR A 39 -4.19 -8.83 -4.10
N LYS A 40 -3.24 -7.92 -3.85
CA LYS A 40 -3.04 -7.26 -2.54
C LYS A 40 -4.35 -6.78 -1.93
N GLN A 41 -5.15 -6.03 -2.69
CA GLN A 41 -6.45 -5.52 -2.21
C GLN A 41 -7.49 -6.62 -1.95
N ALA A 42 -7.57 -7.65 -2.79
CA ALA A 42 -8.52 -8.76 -2.61
C ALA A 42 -8.19 -9.60 -1.37
N ILE A 43 -6.89 -9.83 -1.13
CA ILE A 43 -6.39 -10.60 0.00
C ILE A 43 -6.55 -9.81 1.29
N THR A 44 -6.28 -8.50 1.29
CA THR A 44 -6.57 -7.63 2.43
C THR A 44 -8.06 -7.65 2.79
N ARG A 45 -8.96 -7.57 1.80
CA ARG A 45 -10.41 -7.66 2.02
C ARG A 45 -10.83 -9.02 2.57
N LEU A 46 -10.27 -10.12 2.05
CA LEU A 46 -10.55 -11.47 2.53
C LEU A 46 -10.08 -11.66 3.99
N ILE A 47 -8.88 -11.20 4.31
CA ILE A 47 -8.32 -11.26 5.67
C ILE A 47 -9.20 -10.44 6.63
N ALA A 48 -9.59 -9.22 6.25
CA ALA A 48 -10.48 -8.39 7.06
C ALA A 48 -11.84 -9.07 7.31
N PHE A 49 -12.42 -9.69 6.27
CA PHE A 49 -13.69 -10.42 6.37
C PHE A 49 -13.59 -11.62 7.32
N VAL A 50 -12.53 -12.43 7.19
CA VAL A 50 -12.27 -13.56 8.11
C VAL A 50 -12.07 -13.04 9.54
N PHE A 51 -11.35 -11.94 9.72
CA PHE A 51 -11.11 -11.36 11.05
C PHE A 51 -12.42 -10.91 11.72
N VAL A 52 -13.32 -10.28 10.98
CA VAL A 52 -14.66 -9.90 11.48
C VAL A 52 -15.49 -11.13 11.87
N ILE A 53 -15.47 -12.20 11.06
CA ILE A 53 -16.16 -13.45 11.38
C ILE A 53 -15.59 -14.05 12.66
N VAL A 54 -14.27 -14.11 12.81
CA VAL A 54 -13.61 -14.64 14.01
C VAL A 54 -13.98 -13.81 15.24
N ILE A 55 -13.92 -12.47 15.16
CA ILE A 55 -14.34 -11.57 16.24
C ILE A 55 -15.79 -11.86 16.64
N THR A 56 -16.68 -11.94 15.66
CA THR A 56 -18.12 -12.17 15.90
C THR A 56 -18.36 -13.53 16.54
N CYS A 57 -17.71 -14.59 16.04
CA CYS A 57 -17.76 -15.94 16.61
C CYS A 57 -17.25 -15.99 18.05
N VAL A 58 -16.13 -15.31 18.34
CA VAL A 58 -15.55 -15.23 19.70
C VAL A 58 -16.50 -14.48 20.65
N ILE A 59 -17.06 -13.34 20.22
CA ILE A 59 -17.98 -12.53 21.05
C ILE A 59 -19.29 -13.28 21.33
N VAL A 60 -19.84 -13.99 20.34
CA VAL A 60 -21.09 -14.74 20.48
C VAL A 60 -20.88 -15.96 21.38
N LYS A 61 -19.80 -16.73 21.19
CA LYS A 61 -19.50 -17.91 22.02
C LYS A 61 -18.99 -17.57 23.42
N ALA A 62 -18.43 -16.39 23.64
CA ALA A 62 -17.97 -16.00 24.97
C ALA A 62 -19.16 -15.92 25.93
N LYS A 63 -19.21 -16.80 26.93
CA LYS A 63 -20.13 -16.70 28.08
C LYS A 63 -19.54 -15.71 29.08
N ALA A 64 -19.44 -14.45 28.66
CA ALA A 64 -18.82 -13.36 29.43
C ALA A 64 -19.79 -12.18 29.56
N SER A 65 -19.60 -11.35 30.59
CA SER A 65 -20.43 -10.15 30.79
C SER A 65 -20.26 -9.15 29.63
N ARG A 66 -21.27 -8.30 29.41
CA ARG A 66 -21.28 -7.31 28.31
C ARG A 66 -20.04 -6.40 28.31
N LYS A 67 -19.50 -6.08 29.49
CA LYS A 67 -18.27 -5.27 29.64
C LYS A 67 -17.02 -6.01 29.15
N ILE A 68 -16.90 -7.30 29.46
CA ILE A 68 -15.77 -8.15 29.03
C ILE A 68 -15.82 -8.36 27.51
N LYS A 69 -17.01 -8.61 26.95
CA LYS A 69 -17.20 -8.73 25.50
C LYS A 69 -16.80 -7.44 24.76
N SER A 70 -17.19 -6.29 25.29
CA SER A 70 -16.81 -4.99 24.72
C SER A 70 -15.30 -4.75 24.78
N SER A 71 -14.65 -5.12 25.89
CA SER A 71 -13.20 -4.98 26.03
C SER A 71 -12.44 -5.88 25.04
N ILE A 72 -12.85 -7.14 24.91
CA ILE A 72 -12.28 -8.08 23.92
C ILE A 72 -12.41 -7.53 22.50
N ALA A 73 -13.58 -6.97 22.14
CA ALA A 73 -13.79 -6.37 20.83
C ALA A 73 -12.82 -5.21 20.57
N ILE A 74 -12.63 -4.30 21.55
CA ILE A 74 -11.69 -3.17 21.43
C ILE A 74 -10.26 -3.67 21.24
N PHE A 75 -9.80 -4.65 22.04
CA PHE A 75 -8.45 -5.20 21.90
C PHE A 75 -8.24 -5.88 20.54
N LEU A 76 -9.24 -6.61 20.03
CA LEU A 76 -9.16 -7.23 18.70
C LEU A 76 -9.11 -6.17 17.59
N MET A 77 -9.87 -5.08 17.70
CA MET A 77 -9.82 -3.97 16.76
C MET A 77 -8.44 -3.29 16.74
N ILE A 78 -7.87 -3.00 17.92
CA ILE A 78 -6.53 -2.43 18.05
C ILE A 78 -5.47 -3.38 17.48
N GLY A 79 -5.55 -4.66 17.82
CA GLY A 79 -4.64 -5.69 17.31
C GLY A 79 -4.72 -5.83 15.78
N GLY A 80 -5.93 -5.82 15.22
CA GLY A 80 -6.15 -5.83 13.77
C GLY A 80 -5.53 -4.61 13.09
N TYR A 81 -5.74 -3.41 13.63
CA TYR A 81 -5.13 -2.18 13.13
C TYR A 81 -3.60 -2.26 13.18
N ALA A 82 -3.02 -2.75 14.28
CA ALA A 82 -1.58 -2.93 14.40
C ALA A 82 -1.04 -3.91 13.33
N CYS A 83 -1.74 -5.00 13.04
CA CYS A 83 -1.36 -5.92 11.97
C CYS A 83 -1.38 -5.28 10.58
N VAL A 84 -2.38 -4.44 10.28
CA VAL A 84 -2.43 -3.70 9.00
C VAL A 84 -1.26 -2.72 8.89
N CYS A 85 -0.99 -1.94 9.95
CA CYS A 85 0.16 -1.04 9.99
C CYS A 85 1.49 -1.79 9.81
N LEU A 86 1.64 -2.95 10.47
CA LEU A 86 2.82 -3.81 10.30
C LEU A 86 2.93 -4.34 8.88
N TYR A 87 1.82 -4.74 8.25
CA TYR A 87 1.82 -5.20 6.87
C TYR A 87 2.28 -4.10 5.90
N GLU A 88 1.74 -2.89 6.03
CA GLU A 88 2.18 -1.74 5.21
C GLU A 88 3.65 -1.37 5.45
N PHE A 89 4.13 -1.49 6.69
CA PHE A 89 5.52 -1.27 7.03
C PHE A 89 6.46 -2.33 6.43
N VAL A 90 6.05 -3.59 6.42
CA VAL A 90 6.85 -4.71 5.87
C VAL A 90 6.80 -4.75 4.35
N MET A 91 5.66 -4.40 3.75
CA MET A 91 5.45 -4.44 2.29
C MET A 91 5.04 -3.05 1.75
N PRO A 92 5.93 -2.04 1.84
CA PRO A 92 5.62 -0.70 1.36
C PRO A 92 5.52 -0.70 -0.16
N THR A 93 4.49 -0.04 -0.68
CA THR A 93 4.38 0.23 -2.12
C THR A 93 5.54 1.15 -2.52
N GLN A 94 6.33 0.70 -3.50
CA GLN A 94 7.49 1.44 -3.98
C GLN A 94 7.05 2.47 -5.01
N TYR A 95 7.07 3.75 -4.61
CA TYR A 95 6.86 4.86 -5.53
C TYR A 95 8.22 5.42 -5.96
N ALA A 96 8.51 5.34 -7.26
CA ALA A 96 9.79 5.70 -7.85
C ALA A 96 9.65 6.78 -8.92
N ARG A 97 10.79 7.12 -9.55
CA ARG A 97 10.88 8.03 -10.71
C ARG A 97 10.20 9.39 -10.50
N CYS A 98 10.39 9.97 -9.32
CA CYS A 98 9.65 11.16 -8.91
C CYS A 98 9.86 12.35 -9.87
N ASP A 99 11.07 12.53 -10.40
CA ASP A 99 11.35 13.63 -11.33
C ASP A 99 10.57 13.47 -12.64
N PHE A 100 10.51 12.25 -13.17
CA PHE A 100 9.77 11.92 -14.38
C PHE A 100 8.27 12.17 -14.22
N TYR A 101 7.66 11.63 -13.16
CA TYR A 101 6.22 11.80 -12.91
C TYR A 101 5.87 13.25 -12.58
N SER A 102 6.74 13.95 -11.84
CA SER A 102 6.55 15.37 -11.55
C SER A 102 6.63 16.22 -12.82
N GLN A 103 7.52 15.92 -13.75
CA GLN A 103 7.57 16.60 -15.05
C GLN A 103 6.33 16.30 -15.89
N LYS A 104 5.92 15.02 -15.96
CA LYS A 104 4.81 14.59 -16.82
C LYS A 104 3.44 15.04 -16.32
N LEU A 105 3.25 15.13 -15.01
CA LEU A 105 1.97 15.50 -14.38
C LEU A 105 1.94 16.96 -13.92
N SER A 106 2.81 17.82 -14.46
CA SER A 106 2.85 19.26 -14.16
C SER A 106 3.14 19.62 -12.70
N GLY A 107 3.89 18.79 -11.98
CA GLY A 107 4.40 19.06 -10.62
C GLY A 107 5.44 20.18 -10.56
N GLY A 108 6.38 20.05 -9.61
CA GLY A 108 7.46 21.01 -9.38
C GLY A 108 7.10 22.10 -8.37
N VAL A 109 7.83 23.22 -8.39
CA VAL A 109 7.60 24.34 -7.46
C VAL A 109 6.44 25.20 -7.96
N LYS A 110 5.49 25.49 -7.07
CA LYS A 110 4.28 26.28 -7.34
C LYS A 110 4.10 27.33 -6.26
N ILE A 111 3.49 28.45 -6.63
CA ILE A 111 3.28 29.59 -5.73
C ILE A 111 1.81 29.65 -5.39
N PHE A 112 1.51 29.60 -4.09
CA PHE A 112 0.16 29.82 -3.56
C PHE A 112 0.24 30.87 -2.46
N ASP A 113 -0.57 31.92 -2.55
CA ASP A 113 -0.59 33.03 -1.58
C ASP A 113 0.83 33.59 -1.29
N GLY A 114 1.63 33.77 -2.34
CA GLY A 114 3.01 34.28 -2.24
C GLY A 114 4.03 33.30 -1.64
N LYS A 115 3.64 32.07 -1.30
CA LYS A 115 4.52 31.05 -0.72
C LYS A 115 4.83 29.95 -1.72
N ASN A 116 6.07 29.49 -1.70
CA ASN A 116 6.54 28.40 -2.54
C ASN A 116 6.17 27.05 -1.91
N TYR A 117 5.60 26.17 -2.72
CA TYR A 117 5.29 24.79 -2.37
C TYR A 117 5.91 23.87 -3.42
N LYS A 118 6.58 22.80 -2.98
CA LYS A 118 7.10 21.77 -3.89
C LYS A 118 6.06 20.67 -4.02
N VAL A 119 5.54 20.49 -5.23
CA VAL A 119 4.63 19.40 -5.60
C VAL A 119 5.46 18.28 -6.23
N SER A 120 5.61 17.17 -5.52
CA SER A 120 6.32 15.98 -5.99
C SER A 120 5.35 14.86 -6.29
N LEU A 121 5.50 14.24 -7.45
CA LEU A 121 4.73 13.07 -7.85
C LEU A 121 5.68 11.91 -8.10
N CYS A 122 5.39 10.75 -7.54
CA CYS A 122 6.14 9.51 -7.75
C CYS A 122 5.15 8.41 -8.14
N GLY A 123 5.52 7.50 -9.04
CA GLY A 123 4.61 6.46 -9.54
C GLY A 123 5.11 5.05 -9.27
N THR A 124 4.21 4.08 -9.34
CA THR A 124 4.51 2.64 -9.24
C THR A 124 4.78 1.97 -10.59
N GLY A 125 4.51 2.67 -11.70
CA GLY A 125 4.57 2.13 -13.06
C GLY A 125 5.98 1.78 -13.54
N SER A 126 6.03 0.82 -14.46
CA SER A 126 7.22 0.48 -15.23
C SER A 126 7.41 1.44 -16.41
N ASP A 127 8.50 1.25 -17.17
CA ASP A 127 8.84 2.11 -18.31
C ASP A 127 7.75 2.18 -19.39
N ASP A 128 6.88 1.17 -19.45
CA ASP A 128 5.85 1.02 -20.48
C ASP A 128 4.51 1.72 -20.16
N MET A 129 4.42 2.47 -19.04
CA MET A 129 3.30 3.36 -18.68
C MET A 129 1.92 2.76 -19.00
N GLN A 130 1.63 1.63 -18.37
CA GLN A 130 0.38 0.91 -18.58
C GLN A 130 -0.78 1.56 -17.79
N SER A 131 -2.01 1.33 -18.23
CA SER A 131 -3.22 1.76 -17.52
C SER A 131 -3.21 1.23 -16.07
N GLY A 132 -3.45 2.11 -15.09
CA GLY A 132 -3.54 1.72 -13.67
C GLY A 132 -2.32 2.04 -12.82
N ASP A 133 -1.36 2.82 -13.34
CA ASP A 133 -0.24 3.35 -12.56
C ASP A 133 -0.75 4.12 -11.33
N GLU A 134 -0.29 3.75 -10.13
CA GLU A 134 -0.59 4.49 -8.91
C GLU A 134 0.42 5.63 -8.75
N ILE A 135 -0.09 6.83 -8.52
CA ILE A 135 0.69 8.04 -8.31
C ILE A 135 0.53 8.50 -6.86
N ARG A 136 1.67 8.71 -6.20
CA ARG A 136 1.76 9.40 -4.92
C ARG A 136 2.09 10.88 -5.16
N LEU A 137 1.12 11.74 -4.91
CA LEU A 137 1.26 13.19 -4.86
C LEU A 137 1.66 13.63 -3.46
N GLN A 138 2.70 14.44 -3.35
CA GLN A 138 3.16 15.02 -2.09
C GLN A 138 3.36 16.52 -2.26
N VAL A 139 2.88 17.29 -1.29
CA VAL A 139 3.08 18.73 -1.22
C VAL A 139 3.99 19.04 -0.05
N PHE A 140 5.09 19.73 -0.31
CA PHE A 140 6.06 20.17 0.68
C PHE A 140 6.05 21.69 0.82
N SER A 141 6.34 22.18 2.02
CA SER A 141 6.66 23.60 2.25
C SER A 141 7.97 23.99 1.56
N ASP A 142 8.23 25.29 1.51
CA ASP A 142 9.51 25.90 1.16
C ASP A 142 10.71 25.34 1.96
N THR A 143 10.47 25.01 3.22
CA THR A 143 11.41 24.41 4.16
C THR A 143 11.54 22.88 4.02
N GLY A 144 10.82 22.27 3.08
CA GLY A 144 10.87 20.82 2.82
C GLY A 144 10.01 19.96 3.74
N VAL A 145 9.13 20.56 4.55
CA VAL A 145 8.21 19.82 5.42
C VAL A 145 7.06 19.25 4.61
N LEU A 146 6.78 17.95 4.75
CA LEU A 146 5.61 17.31 4.12
C LEU A 146 4.30 17.87 4.69
N LEU A 147 3.47 18.47 3.85
CA LEU A 147 2.20 19.11 4.23
C LEU A 147 0.98 18.29 3.85
N ALA A 148 1.02 17.59 2.71
CA ALA A 148 -0.06 16.72 2.27
C ALA A 148 0.50 15.56 1.43
N THR A 149 -0.20 14.43 1.47
CA THR A 149 0.01 13.29 0.57
C THR A 149 -1.34 12.92 -0.04
N ARG A 150 -1.39 12.49 -1.30
CA ARG A 150 -2.55 11.87 -1.95
C ARG A 150 -2.10 10.73 -2.83
N TYR A 151 -2.98 9.75 -3.01
CA TYR A 151 -2.78 8.63 -3.91
C TYR A 151 -3.91 8.66 -4.94
N PHE A 152 -3.58 8.45 -6.21
CA PHE A 152 -4.57 8.35 -7.28
C PHE A 152 -4.04 7.47 -8.42
N SER A 153 -4.93 6.87 -9.19
CA SER A 153 -4.56 6.04 -10.34
C SER A 153 -4.66 6.83 -11.65
N VAL A 154 -3.66 6.68 -12.51
CA VAL A 154 -3.62 7.29 -13.84
C VAL A 154 -3.85 6.24 -14.91
N ASN A 155 -4.63 6.60 -15.93
CA ASN A 155 -4.73 5.82 -17.15
C ASN A 155 -4.08 6.57 -18.32
N TRP A 156 -2.92 6.06 -18.78
CA TRP A 156 -2.16 6.67 -19.86
C TRP A 156 -2.76 6.48 -21.26
N ASN A 157 -3.67 5.51 -21.41
CA ASN A 157 -4.29 5.15 -22.69
C ASN A 157 -5.58 5.93 -23.00
N GLU A 158 -6.08 6.72 -22.06
CA GLU A 158 -7.33 7.46 -22.25
C GLU A 158 -7.08 8.91 -22.67
N SER A 159 -8.01 9.48 -23.44
CA SER A 159 -7.97 10.88 -23.91
C SER A 159 -8.24 11.92 -22.81
N PHE A 160 -8.27 11.52 -21.53
CA PHE A 160 -8.58 12.40 -20.43
C PHE A 160 -7.33 13.15 -19.92
N PRO A 161 -7.52 14.33 -19.30
CA PRO A 161 -6.42 15.04 -18.67
C PRO A 161 -5.85 14.20 -17.52
N ASN A 162 -4.55 13.92 -17.58
CA ASN A 162 -3.82 13.26 -16.50
C ASN A 162 -2.96 14.25 -15.70
N SER A 163 -2.64 15.41 -16.27
CA SER A 163 -1.82 16.42 -15.61
C SER A 163 -2.56 17.16 -14.50
N LEU A 164 -1.82 17.62 -13.50
CA LEU A 164 -2.37 18.47 -12.45
C LEU A 164 -2.80 19.83 -13.01
N GLU A 165 -3.98 20.29 -12.60
CA GLU A 165 -4.43 21.65 -12.85
C GLU A 165 -4.33 22.49 -11.58
N TYR A 166 -3.88 23.74 -11.74
CA TYR A 166 -3.64 24.65 -10.62
C TYR A 166 -4.69 25.75 -10.63
N GLY A 167 -5.50 25.79 -9.59
CA GLY A 167 -6.36 26.93 -9.26
C GLY A 167 -5.69 27.88 -8.28
N PRO A 168 -6.34 29.00 -7.92
CA PRO A 168 -5.80 29.96 -6.96
C PRO A 168 -5.67 29.38 -5.53
N ASP A 169 -6.53 28.44 -5.18
CA ASP A 169 -6.71 27.87 -3.83
C ASP A 169 -6.69 26.35 -3.81
N ARG A 170 -6.31 25.70 -4.93
CA ARG A 170 -6.38 24.24 -5.06
C ARG A 170 -5.47 23.67 -6.13
N ILE A 171 -5.11 22.40 -5.95
CA ILE A 171 -4.55 21.53 -6.96
C ILE A 171 -5.65 20.53 -7.34
N THR A 172 -5.90 20.37 -8.63
CA THR A 172 -6.87 19.41 -9.15
C THR A 172 -6.11 18.26 -9.79
N TYR A 173 -6.53 17.04 -9.47
CA TYR A 173 -5.97 15.81 -10.00
C TYR A 173 -7.09 14.87 -10.43
N TYR A 174 -6.74 13.93 -11.30
CA TYR A 174 -7.69 13.02 -11.93
C TYR A 174 -7.43 11.59 -11.47
N ASP A 175 -8.37 11.01 -10.74
CA ASP A 175 -8.25 9.67 -10.15
C ASP A 175 -9.15 8.68 -10.88
N ASN A 176 -8.56 7.81 -11.69
CA ASN A 176 -9.28 6.84 -12.50
C ASN A 176 -9.93 5.72 -11.66
N ASN A 177 -9.41 5.45 -10.47
CA ASN A 177 -9.92 4.41 -9.57
C ASN A 177 -10.70 5.02 -8.37
N GLY A 178 -10.85 6.34 -8.37
CA GLY A 178 -11.56 7.08 -7.34
C GLY A 178 -13.08 6.97 -7.49
N ARG A 179 -13.80 7.40 -6.45
CA ARG A 179 -15.26 7.58 -6.54
C ARG A 179 -15.63 8.69 -7.52
N ASP A 180 -14.81 9.72 -7.56
CA ASP A 180 -14.94 10.88 -8.44
C ASP A 180 -13.69 10.97 -9.31
N PHE A 181 -13.88 11.01 -10.62
CA PHE A 181 -12.76 11.14 -11.57
C PHE A 181 -11.94 12.41 -11.33
N LYS A 182 -12.59 13.51 -10.95
CA LYS A 182 -11.95 14.82 -10.68
C LYS A 182 -11.94 15.10 -9.19
N THR A 183 -10.76 15.21 -8.60
CA THR A 183 -10.58 15.46 -7.17
C THR A 183 -9.72 16.71 -6.92
N HIS A 184 -9.88 17.31 -5.75
CA HIS A 184 -9.20 18.55 -5.36
C HIS A 184 -8.42 18.41 -4.05
N LEU A 185 -7.24 19.01 -4.02
CA LEU A 185 -6.46 19.27 -2.81
C LEU A 185 -6.43 20.78 -2.59
N PHE A 186 -7.01 21.26 -1.50
CA PHE A 186 -6.99 22.68 -1.16
C PHE A 186 -5.57 23.15 -0.81
N MET A 187 -5.27 24.39 -1.20
CA MET A 187 -4.01 25.06 -0.97
C MET A 187 -4.25 26.39 -0.24
N PRO A 188 -3.47 26.68 0.83
CA PRO A 188 -2.48 25.80 1.45
C PRO A 188 -3.12 24.57 2.10
N PRO A 189 -2.40 23.44 2.24
CA PRO A 189 -2.95 22.24 2.86
C PRO A 189 -3.40 22.49 4.29
N THR A 190 -4.46 21.81 4.71
CA THR A 190 -5.03 21.97 6.04
C THR A 190 -4.22 21.23 7.10
N ALA A 191 -4.45 21.55 8.38
CA ALA A 191 -3.86 20.79 9.48
C ALA A 191 -4.28 19.30 9.45
N LEU A 192 -5.48 19.01 8.97
CA LEU A 192 -5.94 17.63 8.78
C LEU A 192 -5.13 16.91 7.69
N ASP A 193 -4.81 17.59 6.59
CA ASP A 193 -3.96 17.04 5.53
C ASP A 193 -2.56 16.71 6.04
N TRP A 194 -2.03 17.56 6.91
CA TRP A 194 -0.74 17.35 7.56
C TRP A 194 -0.74 16.09 8.43
N VAL A 195 -1.83 15.86 9.19
CA VAL A 195 -2.00 14.65 10.01
C VAL A 195 -2.14 13.41 9.11
N ARG A 196 -2.98 13.47 8.08
CA ARG A 196 -3.18 12.36 7.13
C ARG A 196 -1.91 11.97 6.40
N ALA A 197 -1.07 12.94 6.05
CA ALA A 197 0.21 12.69 5.40
C ALA A 197 1.19 11.85 6.24
N ARG A 198 0.95 11.72 7.56
CA ARG A 198 1.80 11.00 8.52
C ARG A 198 1.17 9.73 9.06
N ILE A 199 -0.11 9.50 8.78
CA ILE A 199 -0.86 8.34 9.26
C ILE A 199 -1.29 7.53 8.03
N PRO A 200 -0.65 6.39 7.74
CA PRO A 200 -0.85 5.64 6.50
C PRO A 200 -2.31 5.30 6.18
N LEU A 201 -3.13 5.06 7.20
CA LEU A 201 -4.52 4.58 7.06
C LEU A 201 -5.58 5.69 7.02
N LEU A 202 -5.19 6.96 7.08
CA LEU A 202 -6.12 8.10 7.00
C LEU A 202 -6.07 8.85 5.66
N ASN A 203 -5.27 8.38 4.71
CA ASN A 203 -5.02 9.06 3.45
C ASN A 203 -5.87 8.56 2.28
#